data_AF-A0A4P7ZF72-F1
#
_entry.id   AF-A0A4P7ZF72-F1
#
_cell.length_a   1.000
_cell.length_b   1.000
_cell.length_c   1.000
_cell.angle_alpha   90.00
_cell.angle_beta   90.00
_cell.angle_gamma   90.00
#
_symmetry.space_group_name_H-M   'P 1'
#
loop_
_entity.id
_entity.type
_entity.pdbx_description
1 polymer ?
#
loop_
_entity_poly.entity_id
_entity_poly.type
_entity_poly.pdbx_seq_one_letter_code
_entity_poly.pdbx_strand_id
1 'polypeptide(L)'
;MDDTDGNRDSPSTSVPAGSEQEHRLTAEELAFLLRDPMLQAREAERAARSNRSRTERRAADPAYAERLRAGDRERQRRRRRRDSIGRPEPPEQPATALPDLTQAQAAERLADHLNRCASAQAAQLRARPDRIRLYAEAFVAYRTLSADGVRPTRGALAALLKSRFGRSVTPSQVQKLRDHVEGFAAAGGPWAVPPASRSAAARTAIGGKADMDGHAPRPLRP
;
A
#
# COMPACT_ATOMS: atom_id res chain seq x y z
N MET A 1 64.14 -55.76 26.49
CA MET A 1 65.35 -55.73 25.64
C MET A 1 64.84 -55.55 24.23
N ASP A 2 64.88 -54.38 23.60
CA ASP A 2 65.68 -53.18 23.83
C ASP A 2 64.86 -51.90 23.65
N ASP A 3 65.23 -50.90 24.44
CA ASP A 3 64.94 -49.48 24.30
C ASP A 3 65.69 -48.88 23.11
N THR A 4 65.16 -47.83 22.46
CA THR A 4 65.78 -46.49 22.50
C THR A 4 65.07 -45.45 21.63
N ASP A 5 64.79 -44.35 22.33
CA ASP A 5 64.57 -42.95 21.98
C ASP A 5 64.91 -42.42 20.58
N GLY A 6 64.09 -41.45 20.18
CA GLY A 6 64.38 -40.48 19.15
C GLY A 6 63.56 -39.20 19.30
N ASN A 7 63.62 -38.55 20.46
CA ASN A 7 63.21 -37.16 20.63
C ASN A 7 64.03 -36.26 19.70
N ARG A 8 63.38 -35.45 18.85
CA ARG A 8 63.96 -34.19 18.37
C ARG A 8 62.88 -33.14 18.16
N ASP A 9 63.15 -32.02 18.82
CA ASP A 9 62.40 -30.79 18.91
C ASP A 9 62.05 -30.13 17.56
N SER A 10 60.92 -29.44 17.60
CA SER A 10 60.34 -28.49 16.62
C SER A 10 61.36 -27.47 16.06
N PRO A 11 61.12 -26.82 14.90
CA PRO A 11 60.31 -25.59 14.94
C PRO A 11 59.50 -25.26 13.66
N SER A 12 58.48 -24.45 13.88
CA SER A 12 58.04 -23.37 12.97
C SER A 12 57.73 -23.72 11.52
N THR A 13 56.44 -23.77 11.18
CA THR A 13 55.88 -22.72 10.30
C THR A 13 54.36 -22.69 10.40
N SER A 14 53.86 -21.57 10.90
CA SER A 14 52.50 -21.11 10.67
C SER A 14 52.22 -21.07 9.17
N VAL A 15 51.51 -22.07 8.65
CA VAL A 15 50.89 -21.98 7.33
C VAL A 15 49.59 -21.19 7.51
N PRO A 16 49.38 -20.10 6.75
CA PRO A 16 48.18 -19.29 6.88
C PRO A 16 46.97 -20.16 6.54
N ALA A 17 45.83 -19.87 7.19
CA ALA A 17 44.54 -20.45 6.86
C ALA A 17 44.21 -20.15 5.39
N GLY A 18 44.66 -21.05 4.52
CA GLY A 18 44.26 -21.11 3.13
C GLY A 18 42.77 -21.39 3.12
N SER A 19 42.03 -20.54 2.44
CA SER A 19 40.63 -20.70 2.09
C SER A 19 40.45 -21.91 1.15
N GLU A 20 40.73 -23.11 1.65
CA GLU A 20 40.42 -24.39 1.05
C GLU A 20 39.25 -25.01 1.83
N GLN A 21 38.16 -24.27 1.95
CA GLN A 21 36.87 -24.94 1.89
C GLN A 21 36.75 -25.43 0.44
N GLU A 22 37.34 -26.59 0.17
CA GLU A 22 37.06 -27.40 -1.00
C GLU A 22 35.56 -27.26 -1.26
N HIS A 23 35.19 -26.74 -2.43
CA HIS A 23 33.82 -26.77 -2.92
C HIS A 23 33.40 -28.24 -3.07
N ARG A 24 33.08 -28.88 -1.95
CA ARG A 24 32.56 -30.24 -1.91
C ARG A 24 31.19 -30.15 -2.53
N LEU A 25 31.13 -30.55 -3.80
CA LEU A 25 29.91 -30.59 -4.58
C LEU A 25 28.83 -31.28 -3.75
N THR A 26 27.70 -30.63 -3.60
CA THR A 26 26.55 -31.20 -2.91
C THR A 26 26.05 -32.43 -3.66
N ALA A 27 25.35 -33.35 -2.99
CA ALA A 27 24.82 -34.55 -3.63
C ALA A 27 23.91 -34.23 -4.84
N GLU A 28 23.22 -33.08 -4.80
CA GLU A 28 22.39 -32.59 -5.90
C GLU A 28 23.22 -32.07 -7.08
N GLU A 29 24.33 -31.39 -6.82
CA GLU A 29 25.26 -30.91 -7.86
C GLU A 29 26.06 -32.06 -8.48
N LEU A 30 26.46 -33.06 -7.69
CA LEU A 30 27.07 -34.31 -8.20
C LEU A 30 26.07 -35.08 -9.06
N ALA A 31 24.82 -35.19 -8.61
CA ALA A 31 23.77 -35.83 -9.39
C ALA A 31 23.45 -35.06 -10.67
N PHE A 32 23.63 -33.74 -10.70
CA PHE A 32 23.50 -32.91 -11.90
C PHE A 32 24.67 -33.10 -12.87
N LEU A 33 25.91 -33.08 -12.37
CA LEU A 33 27.14 -33.22 -13.16
C LEU A 33 27.34 -34.64 -13.71
N LEU A 34 26.90 -35.66 -12.97
CA LEU A 34 26.98 -37.07 -13.37
C LEU A 34 25.73 -37.54 -14.14
N ARG A 35 24.74 -36.67 -14.37
CA ARG A 35 23.53 -37.05 -15.09
C ARG A 35 23.81 -37.13 -16.59
N ASP A 36 23.37 -38.22 -17.20
CA ASP A 36 23.39 -38.36 -18.65
C ASP A 36 22.47 -37.31 -19.31
N PRO A 37 22.99 -36.40 -20.16
CA PRO A 37 22.18 -35.40 -20.85
C PRO A 37 21.10 -36.03 -21.73
N MET A 38 21.29 -37.27 -22.20
CA MET A 38 20.27 -37.99 -22.96
C MET A 38 19.10 -38.47 -22.11
N LEU A 39 19.33 -38.80 -20.84
CA LEU A 39 18.24 -39.09 -19.91
C LEU A 39 17.44 -37.83 -19.58
N GLN A 40 18.11 -36.68 -19.42
CA GLN A 40 17.45 -35.39 -19.21
C GLN A 40 16.57 -35.00 -20.40
N ALA A 41 17.08 -35.17 -21.63
CA ALA A 41 16.32 -34.90 -22.85
C ALA A 41 15.08 -35.81 -22.95
N ARG A 42 15.23 -37.11 -22.65
CA ARG A 42 14.12 -38.07 -22.66
C ARG A 42 13.08 -37.77 -21.57
N GLU A 43 13.50 -37.38 -20.38
CA GLU A 43 12.60 -36.96 -19.29
C GLU A 43 11.87 -35.67 -19.63
N ALA A 44 12.57 -34.67 -20.17
CA ALA A 44 11.99 -33.41 -20.62
C ALA A 44 10.97 -33.64 -21.74
N GLU A 45 11.27 -34.54 -22.69
CA GLU A 45 10.36 -34.90 -23.77
C GLU A 45 9.11 -35.64 -23.25
N ARG A 46 9.29 -36.54 -22.27
CA ARG A 46 8.18 -37.23 -21.59
C ARG A 46 7.32 -36.22 -20.82
N ALA A 47 7.93 -35.28 -20.12
CA ALA A 47 7.22 -34.20 -19.41
C ALA A 47 6.50 -33.27 -20.38
N ALA A 48 7.11 -32.92 -21.52
CA ALA A 48 6.49 -32.12 -22.56
C ALA A 48 5.27 -32.82 -23.19
N ARG A 49 5.35 -34.14 -23.42
CA ARG A 49 4.20 -34.95 -23.86
C ARG A 49 3.09 -35.01 -22.80
N SER A 50 3.46 -35.19 -21.53
CA SER A 50 2.48 -35.18 -20.43
C SER A 50 1.83 -33.80 -20.26
N ASN A 51 2.56 -32.71 -20.46
CA ASN A 51 2.02 -31.36 -20.38
C ASN A 51 1.06 -31.07 -21.54
N ARG A 52 1.42 -31.47 -22.77
CA ARG A 52 0.55 -31.35 -23.95
C ARG A 52 -0.78 -32.09 -23.77
N SER A 53 -0.74 -33.36 -23.38
CA SER A 53 -1.96 -34.13 -23.08
C SER A 53 -2.80 -33.52 -21.95
N ARG A 54 -2.15 -32.95 -20.91
CA ARG A 54 -2.85 -32.25 -19.83
C ARG A 54 -3.51 -30.95 -20.30
N THR A 55 -2.87 -30.20 -21.20
CA THR A 55 -3.43 -28.99 -21.79
C THR A 55 -4.57 -29.30 -22.75
N GLU A 56 -4.42 -30.34 -23.57
CA GLU A 56 -5.47 -30.82 -24.49
C GLU A 56 -6.70 -31.28 -23.71
N ARG A 57 -6.51 -32.04 -22.61
CA ARG A 57 -7.62 -32.45 -21.73
C ARG A 57 -8.32 -31.29 -21.05
N ARG A 58 -7.60 -30.20 -20.74
CA ARG A 58 -8.21 -28.97 -20.20
C ARG A 58 -8.99 -28.19 -21.26
N ALA A 59 -8.57 -28.25 -22.52
CA ALA A 59 -9.28 -27.63 -23.63
C ALA A 59 -10.52 -28.43 -24.04
N ALA A 60 -10.43 -29.77 -24.03
CA ALA A 60 -11.51 -30.67 -24.41
C ALA A 60 -12.59 -30.86 -23.33
N ASP A 61 -12.24 -30.78 -22.04
CA ASP A 61 -13.17 -30.95 -20.93
C ASP A 61 -13.28 -29.66 -20.07
N PRO A 62 -14.29 -28.82 -20.31
CA PRO A 62 -14.49 -27.59 -19.55
C PRO A 62 -14.82 -27.85 -18.07
N ALA A 63 -15.52 -28.95 -17.74
CA ALA A 63 -15.84 -29.31 -16.35
C ALA A 63 -14.58 -29.72 -15.58
N TYR A 64 -13.65 -30.42 -16.22
CA TYR A 64 -12.33 -30.72 -15.64
C TYR A 64 -11.50 -29.45 -15.40
N ALA A 65 -11.51 -28.50 -16.33
CA ALA A 65 -10.83 -27.22 -16.16
C ALA A 65 -11.42 -26.41 -14.99
N GLU A 66 -12.75 -26.39 -14.83
CA GLU A 66 -13.41 -25.73 -13.70
C GLU A 66 -13.08 -26.36 -12.35
N ARG A 67 -13.03 -27.70 -12.27
CA ARG A 67 -12.60 -28.41 -11.05
C ARG A 67 -11.18 -28.02 -10.64
N LEU A 68 -10.25 -27.90 -11.59
CA LEU A 68 -8.89 -27.43 -11.30
C LEU A 68 -8.87 -25.99 -10.78
N ARG A 69 -9.59 -25.06 -11.46
CA ARG A 69 -9.70 -23.66 -11.02
C ARG A 69 -10.34 -23.53 -9.64
N ALA A 70 -11.31 -24.39 -9.31
CA ALA A 70 -11.93 -24.44 -7.99
C ALA A 70 -10.93 -24.90 -6.92
N GLY A 71 -10.17 -25.97 -7.19
CA GLY A 71 -9.11 -26.45 -6.30
C GLY A 71 -8.00 -25.41 -6.06
N ASP A 72 -7.61 -24.66 -7.09
CA ASP A 72 -6.63 -23.56 -6.95
C ASP A 72 -7.18 -22.41 -6.10
N ARG A 73 -8.44 -22.01 -6.32
CA ARG A 73 -9.11 -20.99 -5.50
C ARG A 73 -9.15 -21.40 -4.03
N GLU A 74 -9.43 -22.68 -3.74
CA GLU A 74 -9.46 -23.21 -2.38
C GLU A 74 -8.07 -23.21 -1.73
N ARG A 75 -7.04 -23.66 -2.45
CA ARG A 75 -5.64 -23.56 -1.97
C ARG A 75 -5.25 -22.12 -1.65
N GLN A 76 -5.58 -21.18 -2.52
CA GLN A 76 -5.32 -19.76 -2.30
C GLN A 76 -6.07 -19.21 -1.08
N ARG A 77 -7.35 -19.60 -0.88
CA ARG A 77 -8.12 -19.22 0.31
C ARG A 77 -7.47 -19.73 1.59
N ARG A 78 -7.06 -21.01 1.63
CA ARG A 78 -6.37 -21.60 2.79
C ARG A 78 -5.05 -20.90 3.08
N ARG A 79 -4.24 -20.62 2.05
CA ARG A 79 -2.99 -19.87 2.20
C ARG A 79 -3.23 -18.49 2.79
N ARG A 80 -4.15 -17.71 2.23
CA ARG A 80 -4.51 -16.38 2.77
C ARG A 80 -5.00 -16.44 4.20
N ARG A 81 -5.82 -17.44 4.54
CA ARG A 81 -6.30 -17.66 5.92
C ARG A 81 -5.13 -17.96 6.86
N ARG A 82 -4.19 -18.81 6.46
CA ARG A 82 -2.97 -19.09 7.24
C ARG A 82 -2.10 -17.85 7.40
N ASP A 83 -1.88 -17.10 6.33
CA ASP A 83 -1.08 -15.86 6.33
C ASP A 83 -1.72 -14.76 7.19
N SER A 84 -3.03 -14.81 7.42
CA SER A 84 -3.75 -13.88 8.31
C SER A 84 -3.74 -14.27 9.79
N ILE A 85 -3.45 -15.54 10.13
CA ILE A 85 -3.41 -15.99 11.52
C ILE A 85 -2.10 -15.49 12.17
N GLY A 86 -2.22 -14.76 13.27
CA GLY A 86 -1.07 -14.23 14.03
C GLY A 86 -0.54 -12.89 13.53
N ARG A 87 -1.16 -12.29 12.50
CA ARG A 87 -0.83 -10.91 12.10
C ARG A 87 -1.69 -9.96 12.95
N PRO A 88 -1.09 -9.02 13.69
CA PRO A 88 -1.86 -8.03 14.44
C PRO A 88 -2.76 -7.26 13.46
N GLU A 89 -4.00 -6.99 13.88
CA GLU A 89 -4.92 -6.18 13.10
C GLU A 89 -4.25 -4.83 12.80
N PRO A 90 -4.15 -4.41 11.53
CA PRO A 90 -3.55 -3.13 11.21
C PRO A 90 -4.33 -2.02 11.91
N PRO A 91 -3.64 -1.01 12.47
CA PRO A 91 -4.31 0.06 13.20
C PRO A 91 -5.36 0.72 12.31
N GLU A 92 -6.53 0.98 12.89
CA GLU A 92 -7.59 1.70 12.18
C GLU A 92 -7.04 3.06 11.74
N GLN A 93 -7.02 3.28 10.43
CA GLN A 93 -6.59 4.55 9.87
C GLN A 93 -7.60 5.63 10.28
N PRO A 94 -7.14 6.80 10.78
CA PRO A 94 -8.04 7.88 11.12
C PRO A 94 -8.78 8.41 9.88
N ALA A 95 -9.89 9.10 10.08
CA ALA A 95 -10.58 9.74 8.97
C ALA A 95 -9.70 10.79 8.30
N THR A 96 -9.79 10.89 6.97
CA THR A 96 -9.16 11.97 6.23
C THR A 96 -9.95 13.26 6.45
N ALA A 97 -9.27 14.34 6.84
CA ALA A 97 -9.91 15.63 7.02
C ALA A 97 -10.42 16.16 5.68
N LEU A 98 -11.72 16.47 5.62
CA LEU A 98 -12.37 17.04 4.44
C LEU A 98 -12.78 18.50 4.72
N PRO A 99 -12.70 19.40 3.73
CA PRO A 99 -13.16 20.78 3.88
C PRO A 99 -14.69 20.83 4.06
N ASP A 100 -15.18 21.87 4.73
CA ASP A 100 -16.61 22.12 4.84
C ASP A 100 -17.16 22.71 3.53
N LEU A 101 -17.51 21.81 2.61
CA LEU A 101 -18.11 22.15 1.32
C LEU A 101 -19.51 21.55 1.21
N THR A 102 -20.38 22.28 0.50
CA THR A 102 -21.65 21.73 0.03
C THR A 102 -21.40 20.74 -1.11
N GLN A 103 -22.39 19.91 -1.42
CA GLN A 103 -22.32 18.95 -2.53
C GLN A 103 -22.00 19.65 -3.86
N ALA A 104 -22.63 20.79 -4.14
CA ALA A 104 -22.42 21.54 -5.38
C ALA A 104 -20.97 22.05 -5.48
N GLN A 105 -20.45 22.65 -4.41
CA GLN A 105 -19.06 23.12 -4.34
C GLN A 105 -18.05 21.99 -4.45
N ALA A 106 -18.34 20.83 -3.83
CA ALA A 106 -17.47 19.66 -3.93
C ALA A 106 -17.41 19.14 -5.38
N ALA A 107 -18.54 19.13 -6.08
CA ALA A 107 -18.62 18.73 -7.49
C ALA A 107 -17.89 19.72 -8.41
N GLU A 108 -18.07 21.03 -8.18
CA GLU A 108 -17.41 22.10 -8.93
C GLU A 108 -15.89 22.03 -8.78
N ARG A 109 -15.38 21.95 -7.54
CA ARG A 109 -13.94 21.78 -7.30
C ARG A 109 -13.36 20.53 -7.94
N LEU A 110 -14.10 19.43 -7.94
CA LEU A 110 -13.70 18.20 -8.62
C LEU A 110 -13.66 18.41 -10.14
N ALA A 111 -14.69 19.04 -10.73
CA ALA A 111 -14.71 19.34 -12.15
C ALA A 111 -13.56 20.26 -12.58
N ASP A 112 -13.28 21.31 -11.80
CA ASP A 112 -12.18 22.25 -12.06
C ASP A 112 -10.81 21.62 -11.93
N HIS A 113 -10.63 20.75 -10.94
CA HIS A 113 -9.41 19.96 -10.82
C HIS A 113 -9.25 19.01 -12.01
N LEU A 114 -10.32 18.30 -12.37
CA LEU A 114 -10.31 17.44 -13.54
C LEU A 114 -9.95 18.25 -14.79
N ASN A 115 -10.51 19.44 -15.02
CA ASN A 115 -10.17 20.32 -16.15
C ASN A 115 -8.69 20.69 -16.22
N ARG A 116 -8.02 20.85 -15.07
CA ARG A 116 -6.58 21.15 -15.00
C ARG A 116 -5.68 19.93 -15.20
N CYS A 117 -6.18 18.71 -15.01
CA CYS A 117 -5.41 17.48 -15.14
C CYS A 117 -5.38 16.93 -16.58
N ALA A 118 -4.20 16.80 -17.20
CA ALA A 118 -4.08 16.26 -18.56
C ALA A 118 -4.19 14.72 -18.68
N SER A 119 -4.54 14.01 -17.60
CA SER A 119 -4.54 12.54 -17.60
C SER A 119 -5.72 11.95 -18.39
N ALA A 120 -5.50 10.77 -19.00
CA ALA A 120 -6.55 10.03 -19.70
C ALA A 120 -7.74 9.69 -18.78
N GLN A 121 -7.46 9.39 -17.50
CA GLN A 121 -8.49 9.15 -16.49
C GLN A 121 -9.32 10.41 -16.22
N ALA A 122 -8.70 11.59 -16.15
CA ALA A 122 -9.43 12.84 -15.97
C ALA A 122 -10.33 13.12 -17.17
N ALA A 123 -9.86 12.89 -18.40
CA ALA A 123 -10.68 13.00 -19.60
C ALA A 123 -11.91 12.08 -19.58
N GLN A 124 -11.74 10.82 -19.16
CA GLN A 124 -12.85 9.88 -19.02
C GLN A 124 -13.87 10.30 -17.95
N LEU A 125 -13.41 10.89 -16.84
CA LEU A 125 -14.30 11.37 -15.77
C LEU A 125 -15.08 12.63 -16.18
N ARG A 126 -14.46 13.56 -16.92
CA ARG A 126 -15.14 14.75 -17.45
C ARG A 126 -16.33 14.37 -18.34
N ALA A 127 -16.20 13.31 -19.14
CA ALA A 127 -17.27 12.80 -19.98
C ALA A 127 -18.43 12.16 -19.20
N ARG A 128 -18.36 12.07 -17.86
CA ARG A 128 -19.32 11.36 -17.01
C ARG A 128 -19.77 12.23 -15.84
N PRO A 129 -20.66 13.22 -16.07
CA PRO A 129 -21.13 14.14 -15.02
C PRO A 129 -21.81 13.42 -13.84
N ASP A 130 -22.51 12.32 -14.09
CA ASP A 130 -23.13 11.51 -13.03
C ASP A 130 -22.11 10.89 -12.08
N ARG A 131 -20.91 10.56 -12.57
CA ARG A 131 -19.82 10.05 -11.71
C ARG A 131 -19.26 11.16 -10.83
N ILE A 132 -19.13 12.37 -11.35
CA ILE A 132 -18.71 13.54 -10.58
C ILE A 132 -19.71 13.82 -9.45
N ARG A 133 -21.02 13.79 -9.76
CA ARG A 133 -22.08 13.91 -8.76
C ARG A 133 -22.01 12.83 -7.70
N LEU A 134 -21.81 11.56 -8.09
CA LEU A 134 -21.68 10.45 -7.14
C LEU A 134 -20.46 10.63 -6.21
N TYR A 135 -19.33 11.12 -6.71
CA TYR A 135 -18.19 11.42 -5.86
C TYR A 135 -18.47 12.57 -4.89
N ALA A 136 -19.18 13.61 -5.32
CA ALA A 136 -19.59 14.71 -4.44
C ALA A 136 -20.61 14.27 -3.37
N GLU A 137 -21.55 13.39 -3.71
CA GLU A 137 -22.47 12.75 -2.75
C GLU A 137 -21.69 11.92 -1.72
N ALA A 138 -20.73 11.12 -2.18
CA ALA A 138 -19.85 10.32 -1.33
C ALA A 138 -18.95 11.19 -0.43
N PHE A 139 -18.49 12.34 -0.92
CA PHE A 139 -17.73 13.33 -0.14
C PHE A 139 -18.55 13.85 1.04
N VAL A 140 -19.79 14.31 0.80
CA VAL A 140 -20.66 14.80 1.86
C VAL A 140 -20.98 13.68 2.85
N ALA A 141 -21.29 12.48 2.35
CA ALA A 141 -21.57 11.32 3.18
C ALA A 141 -20.38 10.94 4.08
N TYR A 142 -19.17 10.92 3.51
CA TYR A 142 -17.94 10.66 4.26
C TYR A 142 -17.76 11.68 5.36
N ARG A 143 -17.84 12.98 5.04
CA ARG A 143 -17.67 14.08 5.99
C ARG A 143 -18.64 14.01 7.16
N THR A 144 -19.92 13.72 6.89
CA THR A 144 -20.94 13.59 7.93
C THR A 144 -20.63 12.43 8.88
N LEU A 145 -20.18 11.30 8.34
CA LEU A 145 -19.83 10.12 9.14
C LEU A 145 -18.50 10.24 9.87
N SER A 146 -17.61 11.12 9.40
CA SER A 146 -16.29 11.35 9.99
C SER A 146 -16.24 12.55 10.95
N ALA A 147 -17.38 13.07 11.38
CA ALA A 147 -17.44 14.24 12.27
C ALA A 147 -16.66 14.01 13.59
N ASP A 148 -16.72 12.79 14.11
CA ASP A 148 -16.01 12.37 15.33
C ASP A 148 -14.55 11.93 15.07
N GLY A 149 -14.01 12.18 13.87
CA GLY A 149 -12.66 11.78 13.47
C GLY A 149 -12.49 10.30 13.15
N VAL A 150 -13.55 9.50 13.30
CA VAL A 150 -13.55 8.06 12.99
C VAL A 150 -13.75 7.85 11.49
N ARG A 151 -12.94 6.97 10.90
CA ARG A 151 -13.02 6.65 9.48
C ARG A 151 -14.34 5.94 9.18
N PRO A 152 -15.15 6.42 8.22
CA PRO A 152 -16.44 5.80 7.90
C PRO A 152 -16.30 4.33 7.47
N THR A 153 -17.12 3.47 8.06
CA THR A 153 -17.22 2.07 7.63
C THR A 153 -17.94 1.98 6.28
N ARG A 154 -17.67 0.92 5.52
CA ARG A 154 -18.35 0.69 4.24
C ARG A 154 -19.88 0.60 4.42
N GLY A 155 -20.33 -0.05 5.48
CA GLY A 155 -21.76 -0.21 5.79
C GLY A 155 -22.43 1.14 6.04
N ALA A 156 -21.81 1.98 6.87
CA ALA A 156 -22.31 3.31 7.18
C ALA A 156 -22.37 4.21 5.93
N LEU A 157 -21.31 4.20 5.11
CA LEU A 157 -21.27 4.99 3.88
C LEU A 157 -22.36 4.55 2.89
N ALA A 158 -22.55 3.23 2.71
CA ALA A 158 -23.59 2.69 1.85
C ALA A 158 -25.00 3.04 2.35
N ALA A 159 -25.23 2.93 3.66
CA ALA A 159 -26.51 3.25 4.28
C ALA A 159 -26.87 4.72 4.09
N LEU A 160 -25.91 5.63 4.32
CA LEU A 160 -26.14 7.06 4.19
C LEU A 160 -26.29 7.50 2.73
N LEU A 161 -25.55 6.89 1.79
CA LEU A 161 -25.76 7.09 0.35
C LEU A 161 -27.17 6.69 -0.08
N LYS A 162 -27.68 5.57 0.44
CA LYS A 162 -29.03 5.09 0.16
C LYS A 162 -30.10 5.99 0.78
N SER A 163 -29.98 6.33 2.07
CA SER A 163 -31.03 7.08 2.78
C SER A 163 -31.09 8.55 2.38
N ARG A 164 -29.94 9.20 2.16
CA ARG A 164 -29.86 10.63 1.87
C ARG A 164 -29.93 10.96 0.38
N PHE A 165 -29.36 10.10 -0.46
CA PHE A 165 -29.20 10.39 -1.90
C PHE A 165 -29.91 9.35 -2.80
N GLY A 166 -30.61 8.37 -2.22
CA GLY A 166 -31.30 7.32 -3.00
C GLY A 166 -30.35 6.40 -3.78
N ARG A 167 -29.03 6.41 -3.50
CA ARG A 167 -28.04 5.65 -4.26
C ARG A 167 -27.82 4.26 -3.67
N SER A 168 -28.15 3.24 -4.46
CA SER A 168 -27.78 1.86 -4.15
C SER A 168 -26.45 1.52 -4.81
N VAL A 169 -25.44 1.20 -4.00
CA VAL A 169 -24.05 0.99 -4.44
C VAL A 169 -23.55 -0.34 -3.89
N THR A 170 -22.84 -1.13 -4.69
CA THR A 170 -22.33 -2.43 -4.25
C THR A 170 -21.18 -2.28 -3.24
N PRO A 171 -20.92 -3.26 -2.36
CA PRO A 171 -19.85 -3.15 -1.37
C PRO A 171 -18.46 -2.82 -1.95
N SER A 172 -18.16 -3.34 -3.15
CA SER A 172 -16.89 -3.05 -3.85
C SER A 172 -16.83 -1.64 -4.41
N GLN A 173 -17.97 -1.11 -4.89
CA GLN A 173 -18.07 0.27 -5.34
C GLN A 173 -17.98 1.25 -4.16
N VAL A 174 -18.59 0.93 -3.02
CA VAL A 174 -18.50 1.75 -1.79
C VAL A 174 -17.05 1.85 -1.33
N GLN A 175 -16.30 0.74 -1.35
CA GLN A 175 -14.87 0.76 -1.03
C GLN A 175 -14.11 1.68 -1.98
N LYS A 176 -14.33 1.56 -3.30
CA LYS A 176 -13.69 2.44 -4.30
C LYS A 176 -14.07 3.91 -4.12
N LEU A 177 -15.34 4.21 -3.80
CA LEU A 177 -15.78 5.57 -3.54
C LEU A 177 -15.05 6.16 -2.34
N ARG A 178 -14.95 5.40 -1.24
CA ARG A 178 -14.20 5.82 -0.06
C ARG A 178 -12.73 6.10 -0.38
N ASP A 179 -12.08 5.17 -1.07
CA ASP A 179 -10.66 5.30 -1.43
C ASP A 179 -10.42 6.48 -2.37
N HIS A 180 -11.34 6.76 -3.30
CA HIS A 180 -11.25 7.93 -4.16
C HIS A 180 -11.51 9.24 -3.42
N VAL A 181 -12.45 9.28 -2.46
CA VAL A 181 -12.67 10.47 -1.63
C VAL A 181 -11.42 10.80 -0.83
N GLU A 182 -10.80 9.80 -0.21
CA GLU A 182 -9.55 9.95 0.53
C GLU A 182 -8.40 10.36 -0.41
N GLY A 183 -8.31 9.75 -1.59
CA GLY A 183 -7.32 10.12 -2.62
C GLY A 183 -7.49 11.55 -3.15
N PHE A 184 -8.72 12.02 -3.32
CA PHE A 184 -9.02 13.41 -3.73
C PHE A 184 -8.80 14.43 -2.61
N ALA A 185 -8.77 13.99 -1.37
CA ALA A 185 -8.45 14.80 -0.21
C ALA A 185 -6.95 14.80 0.13
N ALA A 186 -6.15 13.94 -0.52
CA ALA A 186 -4.70 13.95 -0.39
C ALA A 186 -4.10 15.26 -0.94
N ALA A 187 -2.85 15.55 -0.56
CA ALA A 187 -2.15 16.78 -0.96
C ALA A 187 -2.15 16.96 -2.50
N GLY A 188 -2.57 18.14 -2.95
CA GLY A 188 -2.72 18.46 -4.38
C GLY A 188 -4.04 18.00 -5.02
N GLY A 189 -4.91 17.33 -4.27
CA GLY A 189 -6.25 16.94 -4.72
C GLY A 189 -7.29 18.07 -4.62
N PRO A 190 -8.48 17.90 -5.24
CA PRO A 190 -9.54 18.91 -5.27
C PRO A 190 -10.12 19.26 -3.90
N TRP A 191 -9.99 18.36 -2.94
CA TRP A 191 -10.52 18.52 -1.58
C TRP A 191 -9.42 18.52 -0.52
N ALA A 192 -8.17 18.75 -0.93
CA ALA A 192 -7.07 18.91 0.00
C ALA A 192 -7.37 20.07 0.96
N VAL A 193 -7.37 19.80 2.27
CA VAL A 193 -7.35 20.85 3.28
C VAL A 193 -5.90 21.32 3.40
N PRO A 194 -5.59 22.60 3.19
CA PRO A 194 -4.24 23.09 3.41
C PRO A 194 -3.86 22.81 4.87
N PRO A 195 -2.66 22.27 5.14
CA PRO A 195 -2.23 22.07 6.52
C PRO A 195 -2.34 23.41 7.21
N ALA A 196 -3.09 23.46 8.32
CA ALA A 196 -3.16 24.66 9.15
C ALA A 196 -1.71 25.05 9.45
N SER A 197 -1.24 26.13 8.83
CA SER A 197 0.08 26.66 9.05
C SER A 197 0.18 26.94 10.54
N ARG A 198 0.99 26.16 11.26
CA ARG A 198 1.46 26.53 12.60
C ARG A 198 2.31 27.80 12.44
N SER A 199 1.67 28.94 12.27
CA SER A 199 2.35 30.22 12.08
C SER A 199 1.45 31.36 12.56
N ALA A 200 1.15 31.37 13.85
CA ALA A 200 0.64 32.56 14.55
C ALA A 200 0.78 32.54 16.09
N ALA A 201 1.55 31.63 16.69
CA ALA A 201 1.69 31.57 18.17
C ALA A 201 3.14 31.65 18.68
N ALA A 202 4.12 32.00 17.83
CA ALA A 202 5.53 32.09 18.22
C ALA A 202 6.24 33.40 17.79
N ARG A 203 5.49 34.47 17.47
CA ARG A 203 6.07 35.77 17.11
C ARG A 203 5.49 36.99 17.85
N THR A 204 5.03 36.78 19.07
CA THR A 204 4.76 37.86 20.04
C THR A 204 5.43 37.56 21.39
N ALA A 205 6.72 37.22 21.33
CA ALA A 205 7.61 37.20 22.49
C ALA A 205 9.06 37.50 22.07
N ILE A 206 9.25 38.61 21.36
CA ILE A 206 10.54 39.31 21.35
C ILE A 206 10.20 40.76 21.69
N GLY A 207 10.58 41.15 22.89
CA GLY A 207 10.20 42.41 23.52
C GLY A 207 10.56 43.61 22.66
N GLY A 208 9.54 44.38 22.30
CA GLY A 208 9.70 45.77 21.97
C GLY A 208 10.16 46.51 23.22
N LYS A 209 11.45 46.84 23.27
CA LYS A 209 12.00 47.82 24.20
C LYS A 209 11.46 49.19 23.76
N ALA A 210 10.40 49.64 24.41
CA ALA A 210 9.90 51.01 24.29
C ALA A 210 10.67 51.88 25.28
N ASP A 211 11.65 52.65 24.79
CA ASP A 211 12.09 53.87 25.46
C ASP A 211 10.97 54.91 25.32
N MET A 212 10.34 55.26 26.44
CA MET A 212 9.36 56.34 26.55
C MET A 212 9.71 57.17 27.79
N ASP A 213 10.76 57.98 27.68
CA ASP A 213 10.97 59.12 28.58
C ASP A 213 10.16 60.31 28.04
N GLY A 214 8.88 60.34 28.40
CA GLY A 214 8.02 61.50 28.20
C GLY A 214 8.29 62.56 29.28
N HIS A 215 8.93 63.66 28.89
CA HIS A 215 9.03 64.87 29.70
C HIS A 215 7.63 65.46 29.97
N ALA A 216 7.30 65.64 31.25
CA ALA A 216 6.10 66.35 31.70
C ALA A 216 6.21 67.87 31.43
N PRO A 217 5.13 68.56 30.99
CA PRO A 217 5.10 70.02 30.94
C PRO A 217 4.85 70.62 32.33
N ARG A 218 5.62 71.65 32.68
CA ARG A 218 5.46 72.42 33.93
C ARG A 218 4.10 73.14 33.98
N PRO A 219 3.44 73.20 35.15
CA PRO A 219 2.29 74.07 35.33
C PRO A 219 2.70 75.54 35.50
N LEU A 220 1.98 76.44 34.83
CA LEU A 220 1.97 77.88 35.09
C LEU A 220 1.37 78.15 36.47
N ARG A 221 1.94 79.10 37.19
CA ARG A 221 1.43 79.66 38.45
C ARG A 221 1.57 81.19 38.40
N PRO A 222 0.78 81.89 39.22
CA PRO A 222 -0.31 82.80 38.85
C PRO A 222 0.13 84.17 38.33
#